data_AF-A0A6A4VG62-F1
#
_entry.id   AF-A0A6A4VG62-F1
#
_cell.length_a   1.000
_cell.length_b   1.000
_cell.length_c   1.000
_cell.angle_alpha   90.00
_cell.angle_beta   90.00
_cell.angle_gamma   90.00
#
_symmetry.space_group_name_H-M   'P 1'
#
loop_
_entity.id
_entity.type
_entity.pdbx_description
1 polymer ?
#
loop_
_entity_poly.entity_id
_entity_poly.type
_entity_poly.pdbx_seq_one_letter_code
_entity_poly.pdbx_strand_id
1 'polypeptide(L)'
;MGTHGKYGELETLHEWARLDFDWASAEARETAIETGRYVPDYCALYDVKAVDGEVFVTVPRLRHGVPATVNRVLARSNDTVLSPYPSWELNTHGSDCKGIQNALAIEIDPQRRMWIIDSGSHGMFSRSTHECPAKLVVWDMVAGKEVRRFSFPEELVPYRQGAMLRALVLDTAAGNSEDWFAYVADMMGEQVLVYSWREDSAWNVTHPSMKYDASAIAVEIGSEVVSFPTAIDSLAISPRSAPDQRLFFAPLSSFHFFSIATSVPAESHSRSDGFSR
;
A
#
# COMPACT_ATOMS: atom_id res chain seq x y z
N MET A 1 36.48 -13.74 12.05
CA MET A 1 36.59 -12.96 10.80
C MET A 1 35.33 -13.21 10.00
N GLY A 2 34.33 -12.35 10.15
CA GLY A 2 33.06 -12.45 9.43
C GLY A 2 33.25 -11.91 8.01
N THR A 3 32.93 -12.70 7.01
CA THR A 3 32.89 -12.27 5.61
C THR A 3 31.68 -11.36 5.42
N HIS A 4 31.90 -10.04 5.47
CA HIS A 4 30.94 -9.08 4.97
C HIS A 4 30.73 -9.34 3.47
N GLY A 5 29.56 -9.86 3.11
CA GLY A 5 29.14 -9.91 1.71
C GLY A 5 29.23 -8.52 1.12
N LYS A 6 29.95 -8.35 0.01
CA LYS A 6 29.96 -7.11 -0.75
C LYS A 6 28.59 -6.97 -1.40
N TYR A 7 27.64 -6.35 -0.70
CA TYR A 7 26.45 -5.81 -1.34
C TYR A 7 26.91 -4.75 -2.36
N GLY A 8 26.23 -4.64 -3.51
CA GLY A 8 26.55 -3.62 -4.50
C GLY A 8 26.49 -2.21 -3.89
N GLU A 9 27.23 -1.26 -4.47
CA GLU A 9 27.11 0.14 -4.06
C GLU A 9 25.70 0.65 -4.40
N LEU A 10 24.97 1.09 -3.38
CA LEU A 10 23.69 1.76 -3.53
C LEU A 10 23.94 3.26 -3.67
N GLU A 11 23.31 3.89 -4.65
CA GLU A 11 23.30 5.35 -4.81
C GLU A 11 22.06 5.92 -4.13
N THR A 12 22.26 6.90 -3.24
CA THR A 12 21.15 7.63 -2.62
C THR A 12 20.58 8.63 -3.61
N LEU A 13 19.36 8.40 -4.08
CA LEU A 13 18.65 9.34 -4.96
C LEU A 13 18.00 10.49 -4.17
N HIS A 14 17.39 10.17 -3.04
CA HIS A 14 16.71 11.11 -2.15
C HIS A 14 16.87 10.69 -0.69
N GLU A 15 16.98 11.66 0.21
CA GLU A 15 17.05 11.44 1.64
C GLU A 15 16.28 12.53 2.40
N TRP A 16 15.78 12.17 3.58
CA TRP A 16 15.01 13.07 4.43
C TRP A 16 15.41 12.89 5.88
N ALA A 17 15.66 14.00 6.58
CA ALA A 17 15.66 14.02 8.04
C ALA A 17 14.21 14.06 8.58
N ARG A 18 13.34 14.80 7.90
CA ARG A 18 11.89 14.88 8.13
C ARG A 18 11.21 15.08 6.77
N LEU A 19 10.06 14.45 6.58
CA LEU A 19 9.25 14.70 5.40
C LEU A 19 8.61 16.08 5.50
N ASP A 20 8.57 16.81 4.39
CA ASP A 20 7.78 18.03 4.24
C ASP A 20 7.02 18.02 2.92
N PHE A 21 6.04 18.90 2.78
CA PHE A 21 5.12 18.92 1.65
C PHE A 21 5.23 20.21 0.83
N ASP A 22 4.79 20.14 -0.42
CA ASP A 22 4.76 21.30 -1.33
C ASP A 22 3.59 22.23 -0.99
N TRP A 23 3.74 22.97 0.10
CA TRP A 23 2.75 23.93 0.60
C TRP A 23 2.64 25.16 -0.30
N ALA A 24 1.43 25.71 -0.42
CA ALA A 24 1.18 26.92 -1.21
C ALA A 24 1.93 28.16 -0.69
N SER A 25 2.20 28.22 0.63
CA SER A 25 3.02 29.26 1.26
C SER A 25 3.56 28.79 2.61
N ALA A 26 4.49 29.55 3.19
CA ALA A 26 5.02 29.30 4.53
C ALA A 26 3.92 29.43 5.60
N GLU A 27 2.99 30.37 5.43
CA GLU A 27 1.86 30.57 6.33
C GLU A 27 0.88 29.38 6.28
N ALA A 28 0.66 28.80 5.08
CA ALA A 28 -0.17 27.60 4.94
C ALA A 28 0.44 26.40 5.68
N ARG A 29 1.76 26.26 5.58
CA ARG A 29 2.52 25.24 6.33
C ARG A 29 2.41 25.45 7.83
N GLU A 30 2.65 26.68 8.31
CA GLU A 30 2.60 26.98 9.75
C GLU A 30 1.19 26.77 10.31
N THR A 31 0.16 27.23 9.60
CA THR A 31 -1.24 26.98 9.96
C THR A 31 -1.53 25.47 10.07
N ALA A 32 -0.99 24.66 9.15
CA ALA A 32 -1.17 23.21 9.20
C ALA A 32 -0.49 22.59 10.43
N ILE A 33 0.65 23.11 10.86
CA ILE A 33 1.34 22.69 12.09
C ILE A 33 0.53 23.11 13.33
N GLU A 34 0.15 24.39 13.42
CA GLU A 34 -0.63 24.94 14.54
C GLU A 34 -1.97 24.23 14.74
N THR A 35 -2.63 23.86 13.64
CA THR A 35 -3.91 23.13 13.67
C THR A 35 -3.75 21.61 13.85
N GLY A 36 -2.52 21.11 13.92
CA GLY A 36 -2.22 19.67 14.03
C GLY A 36 -2.56 18.86 12.77
N ARG A 37 -2.86 19.53 11.65
CA ARG A 37 -3.11 18.91 10.34
C ARG A 37 -1.82 18.37 9.71
N TYR A 38 -0.68 18.92 10.14
CA TYR A 38 0.65 18.48 9.80
C TYR A 38 1.51 18.33 11.07
N VAL A 39 1.93 17.11 11.37
CA VAL A 39 2.89 16.80 12.43
C VAL A 39 4.06 16.06 11.79
N PRO A 40 5.21 16.72 11.55
CA PRO A 40 6.33 16.13 10.80
C PRO A 40 6.79 14.78 11.34
N ASP A 41 6.87 14.64 12.66
CA ASP A 41 7.36 13.41 13.32
C ASP A 41 6.40 12.21 13.18
N TYR A 42 5.18 12.43 12.67
CA TYR A 42 4.20 11.37 12.39
C TYR A 42 4.15 10.98 10.91
N CYS A 43 4.91 11.65 10.05
CA CYS A 43 4.97 11.38 8.62
C CYS A 43 6.12 10.41 8.34
N ALA A 44 5.81 9.18 7.92
CA ALA A 44 6.79 8.17 7.53
C ALA A 44 6.45 7.59 6.15
N LEU A 45 7.46 7.39 5.31
CA LEU A 45 7.30 6.73 4.02
C LEU A 45 6.97 5.25 4.23
N TYR A 46 6.15 4.68 3.35
CA TYR A 46 5.78 3.26 3.44
C TYR A 46 6.01 2.50 2.12
N ASP A 47 5.49 2.99 1.01
CA ASP A 47 5.68 2.40 -0.32
C ASP A 47 6.30 3.41 -1.29
N VAL A 48 6.98 2.92 -2.33
CA VAL A 48 7.64 3.71 -3.37
C VAL A 48 7.46 3.05 -4.74
N LYS A 49 7.17 3.87 -5.76
CA LYS A 49 7.13 3.47 -7.18
C LYS A 49 7.82 4.53 -8.03
N ALA A 50 8.64 4.10 -8.97
CA ALA A 50 9.32 4.97 -9.92
C ALA A 50 8.85 4.67 -11.34
N VAL A 51 8.45 5.70 -12.08
CA VAL A 51 8.00 5.58 -13.48
C VAL A 51 8.37 6.84 -14.24
N ASP A 52 8.85 6.69 -15.47
CA ASP A 52 9.16 7.80 -16.38
C ASP A 52 10.06 8.91 -15.77
N GLY A 53 10.95 8.54 -14.83
CA GLY A 53 11.86 9.45 -14.13
C GLY A 53 11.23 10.19 -12.93
N GLU A 54 9.96 9.95 -12.63
CA GLU A 54 9.27 10.43 -11.44
C GLU A 54 9.24 9.36 -10.34
N VAL A 55 9.24 9.79 -9.08
CA VAL A 55 9.12 8.92 -7.91
C VAL A 55 7.85 9.28 -7.15
N PHE A 56 7.06 8.26 -6.84
CA PHE A 56 5.83 8.35 -6.06
C PHE A 56 6.01 7.57 -4.77
N VAL A 57 5.48 8.10 -3.68
CA VAL A 57 5.59 7.51 -2.35
C VAL A 57 4.26 7.59 -1.61
N THR A 58 4.05 6.65 -0.70
CA THR A 58 2.94 6.73 0.26
C THR A 58 3.41 7.19 1.63
N VAL A 59 2.56 7.98 2.28
CA VAL A 59 2.70 8.38 3.70
C VAL A 59 1.38 8.01 4.38
N PRO A 60 1.24 6.79 4.91
CA PRO A 60 -0.03 6.34 5.46
C PRO A 60 -0.42 7.14 6.71
N ARG A 61 -1.71 7.39 6.87
CA ARG A 61 -2.30 8.10 8.01
C ARG A 61 -2.40 7.18 9.23
N LEU A 62 -1.29 6.63 9.70
CA LEU A 62 -1.25 5.76 10.88
C LEU A 62 -1.46 6.55 12.18
N ARG A 63 -1.12 7.84 12.18
CA ARG A 63 -1.44 8.84 13.21
C ARG A 63 -2.12 10.04 12.54
N HIS A 64 -2.89 10.80 13.29
CA HIS A 64 -3.38 12.10 12.84
C HIS A 64 -2.23 13.08 12.63
N GLY A 65 -2.35 14.00 11.67
CA GLY A 65 -1.29 14.95 11.33
C GLY A 65 -0.49 14.60 10.08
N VAL A 66 -0.99 13.69 9.24
CA VAL A 66 -0.42 13.39 7.92
C VAL A 66 -1.26 14.11 6.83
N PRO A 67 -0.73 15.15 6.19
CA PRO A 67 -1.49 15.98 5.24
C PRO A 67 -1.97 15.21 4.02
N ALA A 68 -1.08 14.42 3.39
CA ALA A 68 -1.36 13.71 2.16
C ALA A 68 -0.74 12.31 2.17
N THR A 69 -1.49 11.33 1.65
CA THR A 69 -1.15 9.92 1.79
C THR A 69 -0.54 9.30 0.54
N VAL A 70 -0.78 9.88 -0.63
CA VAL A 70 -0.06 9.56 -1.88
C VAL A 70 0.60 10.84 -2.38
N ASN A 71 1.89 10.76 -2.70
CA ASN A 71 2.69 11.92 -3.03
C ASN A 71 3.66 11.62 -4.17
N ARG A 72 3.94 12.63 -5.00
CA ARG A 72 5.09 12.66 -5.89
C ARG A 72 6.26 13.34 -5.17
N VAL A 73 7.45 12.78 -5.30
CA VAL A 73 8.69 13.39 -4.81
C VAL A 73 9.11 14.53 -5.74
N LEU A 74 9.36 15.71 -5.17
CA LEU A 74 9.90 16.87 -5.87
C LEU A 74 11.28 17.20 -5.34
N ALA A 75 12.31 16.88 -6.13
CA ALA A 75 13.67 17.31 -5.85
C ALA A 75 13.91 18.73 -6.38
N ARG A 76 14.21 19.66 -5.48
CA ARG A 76 14.68 21.03 -5.73
C ARG A 76 16.18 21.07 -5.42
N SER A 77 16.88 22.08 -5.94
CA SER A 77 18.35 22.16 -5.86
C SER A 77 18.97 21.97 -4.47
N ASN A 78 18.22 22.29 -3.40
CA ASN A 78 18.66 22.16 -2.00
C ASN A 78 17.64 21.45 -1.10
N ASP A 79 16.54 20.92 -1.64
CA ASP A 79 15.43 20.41 -0.82
C ASP A 79 14.61 19.35 -1.56
N THR A 80 14.13 18.33 -0.86
CA THR A 80 13.26 17.30 -1.44
C THR A 80 11.94 17.27 -0.68
N VAL A 81 10.86 17.70 -1.32
CA VAL A 81 9.52 17.79 -0.72
C VAL A 81 8.53 16.85 -1.39
N LEU A 82 7.40 16.60 -0.73
CA LEU A 82 6.33 15.75 -1.21
C LEU A 82 5.17 16.59 -1.77
N SER A 83 4.83 16.39 -3.03
CA SER A 83 3.68 17.02 -3.67
C SER A 83 2.50 16.06 -3.68
N PRO A 84 1.37 16.37 -3.04
CA PRO A 84 0.22 15.47 -2.98
C PRO A 84 -0.28 15.07 -4.37
N TYR A 85 -0.43 13.77 -4.58
CA TYR A 85 -0.81 13.20 -5.86
C TYR A 85 -2.12 12.41 -5.74
N PRO A 86 -3.08 12.56 -6.67
CA PRO A 86 -3.03 13.45 -7.84
C PRO A 86 -3.19 14.94 -7.52
N SER A 87 -3.74 15.27 -6.36
CA SER A 87 -3.92 16.65 -5.91
C SER A 87 -4.05 16.75 -4.40
N TRP A 88 -3.94 17.97 -3.87
CA TRP A 88 -4.32 18.29 -2.50
C TRP A 88 -5.78 17.94 -2.20
N GLU A 89 -6.71 18.18 -3.13
CA GLU A 89 -8.14 17.88 -2.95
C GLU A 89 -8.38 16.39 -2.70
N LEU A 90 -7.81 15.52 -3.55
CA LEU A 90 -7.96 14.07 -3.40
C LEU A 90 -7.22 13.52 -2.19
N ASN A 91 -6.25 14.26 -1.66
CA ASN A 91 -5.57 13.93 -0.42
C ASN A 91 -6.16 14.67 0.79
N THR A 92 -7.19 15.51 0.65
CA THR A 92 -7.72 16.24 1.81
C THR A 92 -8.57 15.32 2.68
N HIS A 93 -8.29 15.34 3.99
CA HIS A 93 -9.02 14.60 5.01
C HIS A 93 -10.51 15.03 5.05
N GLY A 94 -11.43 14.10 5.36
CA GLY A 94 -12.84 14.45 5.59
C GLY A 94 -13.65 14.80 4.34
N SER A 95 -13.17 14.42 3.15
CA SER A 95 -13.80 14.70 1.85
C SER A 95 -15.00 13.78 1.52
N ASP A 96 -15.88 13.50 2.48
CA ASP A 96 -17.05 12.60 2.31
C ASP A 96 -16.68 11.25 1.66
N CYS A 97 -15.53 10.69 2.03
CA CYS A 97 -14.96 9.46 1.47
C CYS A 97 -14.61 9.50 -0.03
N LYS A 98 -14.74 10.66 -0.70
CA LYS A 98 -14.35 10.85 -2.10
C LYS A 98 -12.83 10.88 -2.26
N GLY A 99 -12.11 11.54 -1.36
CA GLY A 99 -10.65 11.52 -1.32
C GLY A 99 -10.07 10.19 -0.80
N ILE A 100 -8.75 10.08 -0.89
CA ILE A 100 -7.94 8.96 -0.42
C ILE A 100 -7.69 9.16 1.08
N GLN A 101 -8.16 8.21 1.90
CA GLN A 101 -8.15 8.32 3.35
C GLN A 101 -6.85 7.80 3.97
N ASN A 102 -6.36 6.66 3.52
CA ASN A 102 -5.15 6.04 4.03
C ASN A 102 -4.60 5.01 3.02
N ALA A 103 -3.67 5.45 2.18
CA ALA A 103 -2.99 4.58 1.23
C ALA A 103 -1.68 4.08 1.83
N LEU A 104 -1.57 2.75 1.98
CA LEU A 104 -0.30 2.12 2.35
C LEU A 104 0.45 1.66 1.10
N ALA A 105 -0.26 1.13 0.09
CA ALA A 105 0.36 0.64 -1.14
C ALA A 105 -0.19 1.32 -2.40
N ILE A 106 0.69 1.46 -3.39
CA ILE A 106 0.35 1.88 -4.75
C ILE A 106 1.06 0.95 -5.75
N GLU A 107 0.48 0.80 -6.93
CA GLU A 107 1.12 0.09 -8.03
C GLU A 107 0.91 0.87 -9.34
N ILE A 108 1.89 0.83 -10.24
CA ILE A 108 1.81 1.52 -11.53
C ILE A 108 1.83 0.48 -12.63
N ASP A 109 0.74 0.40 -13.38
CA ASP A 109 0.61 -0.59 -14.42
C ASP A 109 1.31 -0.19 -15.74
N PRO A 110 1.49 -1.13 -16.69
CA PRO A 110 2.12 -0.83 -17.98
C PRO A 110 1.41 0.24 -18.84
N GLN A 111 0.17 0.59 -18.51
CA GLN A 111 -0.61 1.65 -19.17
C GLN A 111 -0.48 3.00 -18.48
N ARG A 112 0.41 3.11 -17.47
CA ARG A 112 0.60 4.32 -16.65
C ARG A 112 -0.67 4.70 -15.90
N ARG A 113 -1.39 3.70 -15.41
CA ARG A 113 -2.45 3.90 -14.43
C ARG A 113 -1.89 3.57 -13.05
N MET A 114 -2.07 4.50 -12.13
CA MET A 114 -1.73 4.29 -10.72
C MET A 114 -2.93 3.67 -10.02
N TRP A 115 -2.71 2.48 -9.48
CA TRP A 115 -3.65 1.77 -8.64
C TRP A 115 -3.33 2.09 -7.19
N ILE A 116 -4.31 2.61 -6.47
CA ILE A 116 -4.18 3.09 -5.09
C ILE A 116 -5.12 2.27 -4.23
N ILE A 117 -4.56 1.54 -3.27
CA ILE A 117 -5.37 0.82 -2.29
C ILE A 117 -5.53 1.68 -1.03
N ASP A 118 -6.77 2.08 -0.76
CA ASP A 118 -7.14 2.93 0.37
C ASP A 118 -7.88 2.07 1.41
N SER A 119 -7.33 2.01 2.63
CA SER A 119 -7.94 1.25 3.72
C SER A 119 -9.23 1.89 4.24
N GLY A 120 -9.50 3.16 3.91
CA GLY A 120 -10.66 3.92 4.40
C GLY A 120 -10.52 4.36 5.86
N SER A 121 -10.04 3.46 6.73
CA SER A 121 -9.71 3.75 8.12
C SER A 121 -8.31 4.33 8.32
N HIS A 122 -8.17 5.22 9.29
CA HIS A 122 -6.92 5.89 9.63
C HIS A 122 -6.78 6.14 11.13
N GLY A 123 -5.60 6.59 11.56
CA GLY A 123 -5.33 6.99 12.94
C GLY A 123 -5.08 5.83 13.91
N MET A 124 -4.71 4.65 13.40
CA MET A 124 -4.49 3.41 14.17
C MET A 124 -3.69 3.58 15.46
N PHE A 125 -2.61 4.36 15.45
CA PHE A 125 -1.76 4.60 16.63
C PHE A 125 -2.15 5.84 17.42
N SER A 126 -3.38 6.33 17.22
CA SER A 126 -3.96 7.51 17.86
C SER A 126 -5.47 7.28 18.10
N ARG A 127 -6.34 8.17 17.64
CA ARG A 127 -7.80 7.95 17.65
C ARG A 127 -8.22 7.38 16.30
N SER A 128 -8.52 6.08 16.24
CA SER A 128 -8.95 5.45 14.99
C SER A 128 -10.28 6.03 14.48
N THR A 129 -10.35 6.26 13.17
CA THR A 129 -11.55 6.70 12.46
C THR A 129 -11.86 5.67 11.38
N HIS A 130 -13.13 5.26 11.27
CA HIS A 130 -13.58 4.18 10.40
C HIS A 130 -14.82 4.57 9.57
N GLU A 131 -14.84 5.80 9.08
CA GLU A 131 -16.02 6.39 8.43
C GLU A 131 -16.17 5.93 6.98
N CYS A 132 -15.07 5.64 6.30
CA CYS A 132 -15.06 5.35 4.87
C CYS A 132 -14.83 3.87 4.56
N PRO A 133 -15.54 3.31 3.57
CA PRO A 133 -15.22 2.00 3.03
C PRO A 133 -13.78 1.95 2.51
N ALA A 134 -13.16 0.78 2.65
CA ALA A 134 -11.94 0.49 1.90
C ALA A 134 -12.24 0.50 0.40
N LYS A 135 -11.31 1.01 -0.40
CA LYS A 135 -11.52 1.19 -1.83
C LYS A 135 -10.23 1.05 -2.63
N LEU A 136 -10.39 0.58 -3.86
CA LEU A 136 -9.39 0.67 -4.91
C LEU A 136 -9.72 1.88 -5.80
N VAL A 137 -8.76 2.76 -6.01
CA VAL A 137 -8.86 3.88 -6.95
C VAL A 137 -7.81 3.71 -8.03
N VAL A 138 -8.22 3.84 -9.30
CA VAL A 138 -7.31 3.76 -10.44
C VAL A 138 -7.30 5.10 -11.17
N TRP A 139 -6.12 5.72 -11.20
CA TRP A 139 -5.88 7.03 -11.77
C TRP A 139 -5.04 6.91 -13.04
N ASP A 140 -5.56 7.39 -14.16
CA ASP A 140 -4.79 7.51 -15.40
C ASP A 140 -3.84 8.70 -15.27
N MET A 141 -2.55 8.40 -15.19
CA MET A 141 -1.50 9.40 -14.95
C MET A 141 -1.26 10.27 -16.19
N VAL A 142 -1.58 9.76 -17.38
CA VAL A 142 -1.41 10.48 -18.66
C VAL A 142 -2.58 11.41 -18.90
N ALA A 143 -3.81 10.92 -18.72
CA ALA A 143 -5.01 11.72 -18.89
C ALA A 143 -5.32 12.62 -17.68
N GLY A 144 -4.68 12.37 -16.53
CA GLY A 144 -4.89 13.14 -15.30
C GLY A 144 -6.31 13.01 -14.77
N LYS A 145 -6.88 11.79 -14.79
CA LYS A 145 -8.24 11.55 -14.31
C LYS A 145 -8.41 10.17 -13.67
N GLU A 146 -9.39 10.07 -12.80
CA GLU A 146 -9.84 8.79 -12.27
C GLU A 146 -10.52 8.00 -13.39
N VAL A 147 -10.12 6.74 -13.56
CA VAL A 147 -10.71 5.82 -14.54
C VAL A 147 -11.48 4.70 -13.88
N ARG A 148 -11.22 4.43 -12.59
CA ARG A 148 -12.01 3.48 -11.82
C ARG A 148 -11.99 3.76 -10.33
N ARG A 149 -13.09 3.41 -9.68
CA ARG A 149 -13.23 3.31 -8.24
C ARG A 149 -14.08 2.11 -7.88
N PHE A 150 -13.53 1.24 -7.05
CA PHE A 150 -14.22 0.07 -6.52
C PHE A 150 -14.21 0.15 -5.00
N SER A 151 -15.40 0.21 -4.39
CA SER A 151 -15.55 0.15 -2.93
C SER A 151 -15.73 -1.30 -2.52
N PHE A 152 -14.88 -1.80 -1.64
CA PHE A 152 -15.01 -3.16 -1.13
C PHE A 152 -16.27 -3.28 -0.26
N PRO A 153 -17.10 -4.33 -0.47
CA PRO A 153 -18.22 -4.61 0.42
C PRO A 153 -17.74 -4.78 1.86
N GLU A 154 -18.56 -4.35 2.83
CA GLU A 154 -18.19 -4.42 4.25
C GLU A 154 -18.09 -5.87 4.76
N GLU A 155 -18.84 -6.77 4.13
CA GLU A 155 -18.78 -8.20 4.40
C GLU A 155 -17.43 -8.80 3.99
N LEU A 156 -16.79 -8.22 2.98
CA LEU A 156 -15.48 -8.65 2.48
C LEU A 156 -14.35 -7.96 3.25
N VAL A 157 -14.49 -6.66 3.51
CA VAL A 157 -13.54 -5.84 4.28
C VAL A 157 -14.31 -5.10 5.38
N PRO A 158 -14.33 -5.62 6.62
CA PRO A 158 -14.99 -4.99 7.76
C PRO A 158 -14.32 -3.68 8.23
N TYR A 159 -14.29 -2.66 7.38
CA TYR A 159 -13.53 -1.41 7.58
C TYR A 159 -13.90 -0.66 8.87
N ARG A 160 -15.14 -0.83 9.37
CA ARG A 160 -15.59 -0.32 10.68
C ARG A 160 -14.86 -0.90 11.88
N GLN A 161 -14.17 -2.02 11.68
CA GLN A 161 -13.32 -2.68 12.68
C GLN A 161 -11.83 -2.34 12.49
N GLY A 162 -11.50 -1.50 11.50
CA GLY A 162 -10.12 -1.08 11.21
C GLY A 162 -9.45 -1.93 10.14
N ALA A 163 -9.77 -1.70 8.87
CA ALA A 163 -9.08 -2.34 7.76
C ALA A 163 -7.62 -1.87 7.63
N MET A 164 -6.74 -2.76 7.19
CA MET A 164 -5.35 -2.44 6.89
C MET A 164 -4.89 -3.18 5.64
N LEU A 165 -5.01 -2.49 4.50
CA LEU A 165 -4.62 -3.00 3.19
C LEU A 165 -3.17 -2.59 2.92
N ARG A 166 -2.23 -3.54 2.97
CA ARG A 166 -0.78 -3.28 3.16
C ARG A 166 0.07 -3.39 1.92
N ALA A 167 -0.33 -4.24 0.99
CA ALA A 167 0.37 -4.46 -0.26
C ALA A 167 -0.64 -4.55 -1.39
N LEU A 168 -0.20 -4.18 -2.58
CA LEU A 168 -0.96 -4.25 -3.83
C LEU A 168 0.00 -4.73 -4.90
N VAL A 169 -0.36 -5.80 -5.61
CA VAL A 169 0.37 -6.27 -6.79
C VAL A 169 -0.63 -6.59 -7.91
N LEU A 170 -0.21 -6.40 -9.16
CA LEU A 170 -1.07 -6.59 -10.32
C LEU A 170 -0.66 -7.84 -11.09
N ASP A 171 -1.64 -8.71 -11.37
CA ASP A 171 -1.49 -9.74 -12.37
C ASP A 171 -1.81 -9.18 -13.75
N THR A 172 -0.76 -9.03 -14.53
CA THR A 172 -0.81 -8.55 -15.91
C THR A 172 -0.37 -9.61 -16.91
N ALA A 173 -0.27 -10.89 -16.52
CA ALA A 173 0.11 -11.97 -17.45
C ALA A 173 -0.81 -12.06 -18.65
N ALA A 174 -2.10 -11.87 -18.42
CA ALA A 174 -3.04 -11.82 -19.51
C ALA A 174 -2.60 -10.75 -20.54
N GLY A 175 -2.57 -11.14 -21.81
CA GLY A 175 -2.17 -10.28 -22.93
C GLY A 175 -3.02 -9.00 -23.01
N ASN A 176 -4.25 -9.08 -22.51
CA ASN A 176 -5.27 -8.05 -22.54
C ASN A 176 -5.46 -7.43 -21.15
N SER A 177 -5.52 -6.10 -21.06
CA SER A 177 -5.75 -5.40 -19.79
C SER A 177 -7.12 -5.63 -19.18
N GLU A 178 -8.08 -6.07 -19.98
CA GLU A 178 -9.40 -6.40 -19.46
C GLU A 178 -9.37 -7.64 -18.57
N ASP A 179 -8.36 -8.51 -18.69
CA ASP A 179 -8.20 -9.76 -17.94
C ASP A 179 -7.37 -9.61 -16.65
N TRP A 180 -7.02 -8.38 -16.26
CA TRP A 180 -6.09 -8.18 -15.14
C TRP A 180 -6.75 -8.40 -13.79
N PHE A 181 -5.93 -8.86 -12.85
CA PHE A 181 -6.30 -8.99 -11.44
C PHE A 181 -5.43 -8.09 -10.58
N ALA A 182 -5.98 -7.60 -9.49
CA ALA A 182 -5.22 -6.98 -8.42
C ALA A 182 -5.31 -7.85 -7.17
N TYR A 183 -4.17 -8.09 -6.53
CA TYR A 183 -4.07 -8.80 -5.27
C TYR A 183 -3.68 -7.83 -4.16
N VAL A 184 -4.42 -7.86 -3.06
CA VAL A 184 -4.22 -6.96 -1.92
C VAL A 184 -4.06 -7.77 -0.64
N ALA A 185 -3.01 -7.50 0.13
CA ALA A 185 -2.85 -8.07 1.46
C ALA A 185 -3.68 -7.27 2.47
N ASP A 186 -4.70 -7.90 3.06
CA ASP A 186 -5.47 -7.36 4.17
C ASP A 186 -4.99 -7.99 5.47
N MET A 187 -4.21 -7.21 6.22
CA MET A 187 -3.58 -7.67 7.46
C MET A 187 -4.61 -7.99 8.54
N MET A 188 -5.62 -7.14 8.68
CA MET A 188 -6.61 -7.28 9.76
C MET A 188 -7.61 -8.39 9.45
N GLY A 189 -7.92 -8.59 8.17
CA GLY A 189 -8.72 -9.73 7.70
C GLY A 189 -7.95 -11.05 7.60
N GLU A 190 -6.62 -11.07 7.82
CA GLU A 190 -5.75 -12.24 7.62
C GLU A 190 -5.94 -12.91 6.25
N GLN A 191 -6.11 -12.10 5.21
CA GLN A 191 -6.59 -12.54 3.89
C GLN A 191 -5.87 -11.85 2.73
N VAL A 192 -5.95 -12.46 1.55
CA VAL A 192 -5.68 -11.80 0.27
C VAL A 192 -7.00 -11.47 -0.39
N LEU A 193 -7.22 -10.19 -0.71
CA LEU A 193 -8.33 -9.78 -1.56
C LEU A 193 -7.90 -9.91 -3.02
N VAL A 194 -8.79 -10.43 -3.84
CA VAL A 194 -8.63 -10.54 -5.28
C VAL A 194 -9.67 -9.63 -5.92
N TYR A 195 -9.23 -8.72 -6.76
CA TYR A 195 -10.10 -7.85 -7.56
C TYR A 195 -9.93 -8.19 -9.05
N SER A 196 -11.03 -8.44 -9.74
CA SER A 196 -11.05 -8.67 -11.19
C SER A 196 -11.39 -7.38 -11.92
N TRP A 197 -10.52 -6.96 -12.85
CA TRP A 197 -10.80 -5.80 -13.69
C TRP A 197 -11.97 -6.04 -14.65
N ARG A 198 -12.09 -7.24 -15.24
CA ARG A 198 -13.19 -7.56 -16.16
C ARG A 198 -14.54 -7.45 -15.49
N GLU A 199 -14.66 -8.17 -14.38
CA GLU A 199 -15.95 -8.41 -13.72
C GLU A 199 -16.32 -7.27 -12.76
N ASP A 200 -15.39 -6.34 -12.52
CA ASP A 200 -15.50 -5.26 -11.53
C ASP A 200 -16.04 -5.77 -10.19
N SER A 201 -15.45 -6.87 -9.73
CA SER A 201 -15.85 -7.56 -8.51
C SER A 201 -14.63 -8.06 -7.74
N ALA A 202 -14.84 -8.34 -6.46
CA ALA A 202 -13.80 -8.81 -5.57
C ALA A 202 -14.27 -9.93 -4.66
N TRP A 203 -13.34 -10.77 -4.25
CA TRP A 203 -13.52 -11.84 -3.27
C TRP A 203 -12.24 -11.99 -2.43
N ASN A 204 -12.29 -12.83 -1.40
CA ASN A 204 -11.14 -13.13 -0.58
C ASN A 204 -10.63 -14.55 -0.78
N VAL A 205 -9.34 -14.71 -0.53
CA VAL A 205 -8.66 -15.97 -0.39
C VAL A 205 -8.02 -15.98 1.01
N THR A 206 -8.26 -17.05 1.76
CA THR A 206 -7.73 -17.20 3.12
C THR A 206 -6.97 -18.51 3.24
N HIS A 207 -5.91 -18.50 4.06
CA HIS A 207 -5.15 -19.69 4.40
C HIS A 207 -4.43 -19.51 5.74
N PRO A 208 -4.26 -20.57 6.55
CA PRO A 208 -3.56 -20.47 7.84
C PRO A 208 -2.15 -19.87 7.76
N SER A 209 -1.46 -19.99 6.62
CA SER A 209 -0.15 -19.38 6.40
C SER A 209 -0.17 -17.86 6.28
N MET A 210 -1.34 -17.23 6.23
CA MET A 210 -1.50 -15.78 6.24
C MET A 210 -1.51 -15.21 7.67
N LYS A 211 -1.64 -16.07 8.69
CA LYS A 211 -1.60 -15.69 10.11
C LYS A 211 -0.16 -15.52 10.58
N TYR A 212 0.04 -14.76 11.65
CA TYR A 212 1.35 -14.64 12.27
C TYR A 212 1.75 -15.95 12.97
N ASP A 213 3.05 -16.18 13.05
CA ASP A 213 3.67 -17.20 13.89
C ASP A 213 4.07 -16.56 15.23
N ALA A 214 3.50 -17.06 16.34
CA ALA A 214 3.78 -16.56 17.68
C ALA A 214 5.27 -16.64 18.07
N SER A 215 6.04 -17.54 17.44
CA SER A 215 7.48 -17.67 17.65
C SER A 215 8.32 -16.62 16.94
N ALA A 216 7.72 -15.87 16.00
CA ALA A 216 8.39 -14.89 15.14
C ALA A 216 7.90 -13.44 15.38
N ILE A 217 7.28 -13.16 16.52
CA ILE A 217 6.72 -11.82 16.81
C ILE A 217 7.77 -10.82 17.32
N ALA A 218 8.89 -11.29 17.86
CA ALA A 218 9.92 -10.42 18.43
C ALA A 218 10.99 -10.09 17.38
N VAL A 219 11.19 -8.79 17.12
CA VAL A 219 12.20 -8.28 16.18
C VAL A 219 13.13 -7.34 16.92
N GLU A 220 14.44 -7.56 16.78
CA GLU A 220 15.47 -6.68 17.33
C GLU A 220 15.78 -5.57 16.31
N ILE A 221 15.61 -4.31 16.73
CA ILE A 221 15.88 -3.12 15.93
C ILE A 221 16.85 -2.24 16.72
N GLY A 222 18.12 -2.23 16.31
CA GLY A 222 19.17 -1.59 17.09
C GLY A 222 19.34 -2.30 18.43
N SER A 223 19.14 -1.58 19.54
CA SER A 223 19.18 -2.14 20.90
C SER A 223 17.81 -2.47 21.49
N GLU A 224 16.74 -2.20 20.74
CA GLU A 224 15.36 -2.39 21.20
C GLU A 224 14.80 -3.70 20.66
N VAL A 225 14.00 -4.40 21.47
CA VAL A 225 13.20 -5.54 21.00
C VAL A 225 11.75 -5.10 20.91
N VAL A 226 11.22 -5.10 19.70
CA VAL A 226 9.84 -4.71 19.41
C VAL A 226 9.03 -5.95 19.07
N SER A 227 7.82 -6.04 19.62
CA SER A 227 6.89 -7.13 19.35
C SER A 227 5.85 -6.71 18.32
N PHE A 228 5.79 -7.43 17.20
CA PHE A 228 4.80 -7.29 16.15
C PHE A 228 4.10 -8.64 15.99
N PRO A 229 2.88 -8.85 16.49
CA PRO A 229 2.05 -10.01 16.13
C PRO A 229 1.26 -9.70 14.86
N THR A 230 1.94 -9.68 13.71
CA THR A 230 1.40 -9.13 12.47
C THR A 230 1.27 -10.21 11.41
N ALA A 231 0.03 -10.36 10.92
CA ALA A 231 -0.36 -11.30 9.87
C ALA A 231 0.20 -10.88 8.50
N ILE A 232 -0.39 -11.39 7.42
CA ILE A 232 -0.02 -11.08 6.04
C ILE A 232 0.21 -9.58 5.82
N ASP A 233 1.34 -9.28 5.21
CA ASP A 233 1.84 -7.91 5.06
C ASP A 233 2.31 -7.64 3.64
N SER A 234 3.13 -8.56 3.12
CA SER A 234 3.85 -8.38 1.87
C SER A 234 3.32 -9.33 0.80
N LEU A 235 3.25 -8.82 -0.45
CA LEU A 235 2.95 -9.58 -1.66
C LEU A 235 4.04 -9.35 -2.70
N ALA A 236 4.30 -10.35 -3.52
CA ALA A 236 5.07 -10.22 -4.75
C ALA A 236 4.48 -11.15 -5.80
N ILE A 237 4.55 -10.78 -7.08
CA ILE A 237 4.07 -11.62 -8.17
C ILE A 237 5.23 -12.01 -9.08
N SER A 238 5.19 -13.24 -9.61
CA SER A 238 6.15 -13.71 -10.58
C SER A 238 6.19 -12.79 -11.82
N PRO A 239 7.35 -12.64 -12.48
CA PRO A 239 7.43 -11.90 -13.73
C PRO A 239 6.39 -12.39 -14.74
N ARG A 240 5.88 -11.48 -15.57
CA ARG A 240 4.86 -11.77 -16.60
C ARG A 240 5.25 -12.94 -17.52
N SER A 241 6.54 -13.14 -17.75
CA SER A 241 7.09 -14.19 -18.62
C SER A 241 7.21 -15.56 -17.95
N ALA A 242 6.90 -15.69 -16.65
CA ALA A 242 6.99 -16.95 -15.94
C ALA A 242 5.92 -17.95 -16.44
N PRO A 243 6.28 -19.20 -16.74
CA PRO A 243 5.33 -20.21 -17.24
C PRO A 243 4.35 -20.70 -16.16
N ASP A 244 4.75 -20.69 -14.89
CA ASP A 244 3.89 -20.90 -13.72
C ASP A 244 3.89 -19.59 -12.94
N GLN A 245 2.89 -18.74 -13.19
CA GLN A 245 2.78 -17.48 -12.48
C GLN A 245 2.32 -17.72 -11.05
N ARG A 246 3.09 -17.18 -10.11
CA ARG A 246 2.84 -17.34 -8.68
C ARG A 246 2.70 -16.00 -7.99
N LEU A 247 1.74 -15.93 -7.08
CA LEU A 247 1.65 -14.91 -6.05
C LEU A 247 2.41 -15.41 -4.82
N PHE A 248 3.46 -14.70 -4.45
CA PHE A 248 4.22 -14.88 -3.23
C PHE A 248 3.67 -13.98 -2.13
N PHE A 249 3.66 -14.47 -0.90
CA PHE A 249 3.22 -13.70 0.25
C PHE A 249 3.92 -14.13 1.54
N ALA A 250 3.92 -13.23 2.51
CA ALA A 250 4.43 -13.52 3.85
C ALA A 250 3.67 -12.72 4.92
N PRO A 251 3.34 -13.34 6.07
CA PRO A 251 3.11 -12.61 7.30
C PRO A 251 4.37 -11.85 7.72
N LEU A 252 4.20 -10.63 8.24
CA LEU A 252 5.35 -9.86 8.76
C LEU A 252 6.05 -10.63 9.88
N SER A 253 5.26 -11.34 10.69
CA SER A 253 5.74 -12.10 11.84
C SER A 253 5.78 -13.58 11.51
N SER A 254 6.71 -13.93 10.62
CA SER A 254 7.00 -15.31 10.21
C SER A 254 8.43 -15.42 9.69
N PHE A 255 9.03 -16.61 9.82
CA PHE A 255 10.31 -16.95 9.17
C PHE A 255 10.11 -17.63 7.80
N HIS A 256 8.87 -17.66 7.29
CA HIS A 256 8.51 -18.37 6.07
C HIS A 256 7.93 -17.42 5.01
N PHE A 257 8.27 -17.72 3.76
CA PHE A 257 7.62 -17.17 2.57
C PHE A 257 6.76 -18.27 1.97
N PHE A 258 5.61 -17.90 1.42
CA PHE A 258 4.66 -18.83 0.83
C PHE A 258 4.34 -18.42 -0.60
N SER A 259 3.80 -19.34 -1.40
CA SER A 259 3.29 -19.00 -2.72
C SER A 259 2.07 -19.81 -3.12
N ILE A 260 1.27 -19.24 -4.02
CA ILE A 260 0.12 -19.86 -4.66
C ILE A 260 0.14 -19.54 -6.16
N ALA A 261 -0.26 -20.50 -7.01
CA ALA A 261 -0.42 -20.25 -8.45
C ALA A 261 -1.55 -19.24 -8.67
N THR A 262 -1.36 -18.23 -9.54
CA THR A 262 -2.34 -17.13 -9.73
C THR A 262 -3.66 -17.60 -10.33
N SER A 263 -3.66 -18.73 -11.04
CA SER A 263 -4.88 -19.39 -11.54
C SER A 263 -5.85 -19.76 -10.43
N VAL A 264 -5.37 -20.11 -9.23
CA VAL A 264 -6.22 -20.55 -8.12
C VAL A 264 -7.01 -19.38 -7.54
N PRO A 265 -6.39 -18.26 -7.11
CA PRO A 265 -7.12 -17.06 -6.69
C PRO A 265 -8.04 -16.50 -7.78
N ALA A 266 -7.67 -16.62 -9.06
CA ALA A 266 -8.46 -16.08 -10.19
C ALA A 266 -9.75 -16.87 -10.47
N GLU A 267 -9.77 -18.18 -10.22
CA GLU A 267 -10.93 -19.05 -10.48
C GLU A 267 -11.88 -19.19 -9.27
N SER A 268 -11.40 -18.93 -8.05
CA SER A 268 -12.09 -19.39 -6.85
C SER A 268 -13.04 -18.36 -6.24
N HIS A 269 -14.35 -18.57 -6.40
CA HIS A 269 -15.33 -18.07 -5.43
C HIS A 269 -15.41 -18.91 -4.14
N SER A 270 -14.65 -20.02 -3.99
CA SER A 270 -14.56 -20.83 -2.76
C SER A 270 -13.77 -22.16 -2.92
N ARG A 271 -12.43 -22.19 -3.05
CA ARG A 271 -11.63 -23.42 -2.79
C ARG A 271 -10.21 -23.11 -2.31
N SER A 272 -9.75 -23.87 -1.31
CA SER A 272 -8.50 -23.71 -0.55
C SER A 272 -7.33 -24.61 -1.01
N ASP A 273 -7.40 -25.22 -2.19
CA ASP A 273 -6.38 -26.15 -2.67
C ASP A 273 -5.41 -25.45 -3.64
N GLY A 274 -4.11 -25.37 -3.30
CA GLY A 274 -3.09 -24.75 -4.18
C GLY A 274 -1.89 -24.11 -3.49
N PHE A 275 -1.87 -24.06 -2.15
CA PHE A 275 -0.77 -23.48 -1.38
C PHE A 275 0.45 -24.39 -1.36
N SER A 276 1.60 -23.85 -1.75
CA SER A 276 2.91 -24.49 -1.54
C SER A 276 3.75 -23.64 -0.59
N ARG A 277 4.44 -24.31 0.33
CA ARG A 277 5.42 -23.71 1.23
C ARG A 277 6.75 -23.47 0.52
#